data_AF-A0A0S7Z8M5-F1
#
_entry.id   AF-A0A0S7Z8M5-F1
#
_cell.length_a   1.000
_cell.length_b   1.000
_cell.length_c   1.000
_cell.angle_alpha   90.00
_cell.angle_beta   90.00
_cell.angle_gamma   90.00
#
_symmetry.space_group_name_H-M   'P 1'
#
loop_
_entity.id
_entity.type
_entity.pdbx_description
1 polymer ?
#
loop_
_entity_poly.entity_id
_entity_poly.type
_entity_poly.pdbx_seq_one_letter_code
_entity_poly.pdbx_strand_id
1 'polypeptide(L)'
;MSRALEAAEVTRCEEVVDAFLDQWAAHGHSLRAGRELRERRFLLVGVDVDAEAPSGCSIDALTNALRRLGVELGVSFIDHAPVWFRQGEEILTVSRPEFRQRAASGEVTSSTRVFDASLTRVSDLRSGKLERPAARTWHGKAFFREQVGG
;
A
#
# COMPACT_ATOMS: atom_id res chain seq x y z
N MET A 1 -4.83 3.12 1.08
CA MET A 1 -6.08 3.55 1.77
C MET A 1 -7.02 4.26 0.80
N SER A 2 -8.32 4.30 1.11
CA SER A 2 -9.33 5.00 0.28
C SER A 2 -9.09 6.51 0.19
N ARG A 3 -8.59 7.14 1.26
CA ARG A 3 -8.14 8.54 1.30
C ARG A 3 -6.88 8.70 2.15
N ALA A 4 -6.29 9.90 2.14
CA ALA A 4 -5.26 10.27 3.11
C ALA A 4 -5.86 10.41 4.51
N LEU A 5 -5.12 9.94 5.51
CA LEU A 5 -5.39 10.19 6.91
C LEU A 5 -5.09 11.64 7.28
N GLU A 6 -5.92 12.22 8.14
CA GLU A 6 -5.67 13.48 8.83
C GLU A 6 -4.65 13.29 9.96
N ALA A 7 -4.07 14.36 10.48
CA ALA A 7 -2.98 14.28 11.47
C ALA A 7 -3.37 13.50 12.74
N ALA A 8 -4.60 13.70 13.24
CA ALA A 8 -5.12 12.95 14.38
C ALA A 8 -5.30 11.47 14.06
N GLU A 9 -5.79 11.15 12.86
CA GLU A 9 -5.99 9.77 12.41
C GLU A 9 -4.67 9.04 12.16
N VAL A 10 -3.64 9.76 11.68
CA VAL A 10 -2.27 9.26 11.58
C VAL A 10 -1.78 8.82 12.96
N THR A 11 -1.84 9.72 13.93
CA THR A 11 -1.39 9.45 15.31
C THR A 11 -2.14 8.24 15.88
N ARG A 12 -3.47 8.22 15.74
CA ARG A 12 -4.30 7.11 16.21
C ARG A 12 -3.96 5.79 15.52
N CYS A 13 -3.75 5.82 14.21
CA CYS A 13 -3.38 4.64 13.46
C CYS A 13 -2.03 4.09 13.92
N GLU A 14 -1.04 4.96 14.12
CA GLU A 14 0.29 4.60 14.58
C GLU A 14 0.26 3.95 15.96
N GLU A 15 -0.44 4.56 16.93
CA GLU A 15 -0.60 4.01 18.28
C GLU A 15 -1.23 2.62 18.29
N VAL A 16 -2.34 2.44 17.55
CA VAL A 16 -3.06 1.16 17.49
C VAL A 16 -2.22 0.08 16.83
N VAL A 17 -1.52 0.43 15.74
CA VAL A 17 -0.68 -0.52 15.02
C VAL A 17 0.54 -0.90 15.86
N ASP A 18 1.21 0.05 16.52
CA ASP A 18 2.37 -0.22 17.36
C ASP A 18 1.99 -1.14 18.53
N ALA A 19 0.89 -0.83 19.23
CA ALA A 19 0.39 -1.67 20.31
C ALA A 19 0.04 -3.09 19.84
N PHE A 20 -0.47 -3.24 18.61
CA PHE A 20 -0.71 -4.55 18.01
C PHE A 20 0.61 -5.29 17.71
N LEU A 21 1.58 -4.61 17.09
CA LEU A 21 2.86 -5.20 16.71
C LEU A 21 3.66 -5.69 17.93
N ASP A 22 3.62 -4.96 19.05
CA ASP A 22 4.25 -5.36 20.31
C ASP A 22 3.72 -6.69 20.86
N GLN A 23 2.48 -7.04 20.51
CA GLN A 23 1.80 -8.27 20.94
C GLN A 23 1.69 -9.30 19.81
N TRP A 24 2.21 -8.99 18.63
CA TRP A 24 2.00 -9.82 17.45
C TRP A 24 2.86 -11.06 17.51
N ALA A 25 2.22 -12.22 17.39
CA ALA A 25 2.87 -13.51 17.54
C ALA A 25 2.37 -14.53 16.51
N ALA A 26 3.23 -15.48 16.13
CA ALA A 26 2.91 -16.63 15.31
C ALA A 26 3.30 -17.90 16.06
N HIS A 27 2.39 -18.88 16.14
CA HIS A 27 2.60 -20.15 16.86
C HIS A 27 3.10 -19.98 18.32
N GLY A 28 2.73 -18.89 18.98
CA GLY A 28 3.16 -18.57 20.36
C GLY A 28 4.51 -17.85 20.47
N HIS A 29 5.20 -17.59 19.36
CA HIS A 29 6.45 -16.84 19.30
C HIS A 29 6.20 -15.40 18.86
N SER A 30 6.76 -14.42 19.57
CA SER A 30 6.67 -13.01 19.20
C SER A 30 7.36 -12.74 17.87
N LEU A 31 6.68 -11.98 16.99
CA LEU A 31 7.22 -11.56 15.71
C LEU A 31 8.03 -10.27 15.90
N ARG A 32 9.25 -10.22 15.38
CA ARG A 32 9.99 -8.96 15.25
C ARG A 32 9.47 -8.22 14.02
N ALA A 33 8.66 -7.19 14.27
CA ALA A 33 8.00 -6.43 13.22
C ALA A 33 8.19 -4.93 13.39
N GLY A 34 7.89 -4.18 12.34
CA GLY A 34 7.82 -2.73 12.36
C GLY A 34 6.85 -2.21 11.31
N ARG A 35 6.44 -0.95 11.45
CA ARG A 35 5.52 -0.29 10.53
C ARG A 35 6.05 1.04 10.03
N GLU A 36 5.54 1.45 8.88
CA GLU A 36 5.77 2.76 8.32
C GLU A 36 4.50 3.25 7.62
N LEU A 37 4.09 4.50 7.89
CA LEU A 37 2.98 5.13 7.21
C LEU A 37 3.51 6.16 6.20
N ARG A 38 3.48 5.82 4.90
CA ARG A 38 3.90 6.72 3.83
C ARG A 38 2.73 7.50 3.25
N GLU A 39 2.97 8.78 2.98
CA GLU A 39 2.01 9.70 2.33
C GLU A 39 0.64 9.78 3.04
N ARG A 40 0.59 9.40 4.33
CA ARG A 40 -0.64 9.25 5.13
C ARG A 40 -1.66 8.30 4.48
N ARG A 41 -1.22 7.38 3.62
CA ARG A 41 -2.09 6.52 2.76
C ARG A 41 -1.65 5.06 2.70
N PHE A 42 -0.36 4.80 2.90
CA PHE A 42 0.23 3.47 2.72
C PHE A 42 0.82 3.01 4.04
N LEU A 43 0.05 2.21 4.78
CA LEU A 43 0.57 1.49 5.94
C LEU A 43 1.34 0.27 5.46
N LEU A 44 2.65 0.28 5.71
CA LEU A 44 3.57 -0.80 5.37
C LEU A 44 3.95 -1.50 6.68
N VAL A 45 3.82 -2.82 6.72
CA VAL A 45 4.22 -3.64 7.87
C VAL A 45 5.29 -4.61 7.39
N GLY A 46 6.44 -4.59 8.03
CA GLY A 46 7.55 -5.51 7.75
C GLY A 46 7.79 -6.44 8.92
N VAL A 47 8.17 -7.69 8.62
CA VAL A 47 8.53 -8.71 9.61
C VAL A 47 9.92 -9.24 9.30
N ASP A 48 10.72 -9.45 10.32
CA ASP A 48 12.00 -10.16 10.25
C ASP A 48 11.74 -11.68 10.15
N VAL A 49 11.58 -12.16 8.92
CA VAL A 49 11.24 -13.56 8.63
C VAL A 49 12.35 -14.56 8.97
N ASP A 50 13.60 -14.08 9.13
CA ASP A 50 14.72 -14.91 9.55
C ASP A 50 14.66 -15.21 11.06
N ALA A 51 13.98 -14.35 11.84
CA ALA A 51 13.72 -14.56 13.25
C ALA A 51 12.48 -15.45 13.47
N GLU A 52 11.34 -15.08 12.88
CA GLU A 52 10.11 -15.86 12.87
C GLU A 52 9.20 -15.37 11.74
N ALA A 53 8.61 -16.31 11.00
CA ALA A 53 7.72 -15.95 9.89
C ALA A 53 6.27 -15.83 10.40
N PRO A 54 5.49 -14.86 9.88
CA PRO A 54 4.07 -14.80 10.23
C PRO A 54 3.33 -16.03 9.69
N SER A 55 2.42 -16.58 10.49
CA SER A 55 1.52 -17.65 10.07
C SER A 55 0.24 -17.08 9.44
N GLY A 56 -0.55 -17.91 8.78
CA GLY A 56 -1.87 -17.47 8.25
C GLY A 56 -2.75 -16.86 9.33
N CYS A 57 -2.83 -17.50 10.51
CA CYS A 57 -3.60 -16.98 11.63
C CYS A 57 -3.06 -15.66 12.18
N SER A 58 -1.74 -15.45 12.20
CA SER A 58 -1.17 -14.18 12.66
C SER A 58 -1.44 -13.06 11.65
N ILE A 59 -1.42 -13.35 10.34
CA ILE A 59 -1.80 -12.40 9.28
C ILE A 59 -3.29 -12.06 9.35
N ASP A 60 -4.15 -13.04 9.62
CA ASP A 60 -5.58 -12.80 9.83
C ASP A 60 -5.84 -11.89 11.02
N ALA A 61 -5.08 -12.05 12.12
CA ALA A 61 -5.16 -11.18 13.28
C ALA A 61 -4.83 -9.72 12.92
N LEU A 62 -3.75 -9.49 12.15
CA LEU A 62 -3.38 -8.16 11.66
C LEU A 62 -4.49 -7.59 10.76
N THR A 63 -4.96 -8.38 9.80
CA THR A 63 -6.03 -8.00 8.87
C THR A 63 -7.29 -7.57 9.63
N ASN A 64 -7.67 -8.32 10.68
CA ASN A 64 -8.83 -8.01 11.51
C ASN A 64 -8.63 -6.75 12.35
N ALA A 65 -7.44 -6.53 12.92
CA ALA A 65 -7.11 -5.31 13.64
C ALA A 65 -7.24 -4.08 12.73
N LEU A 66 -6.67 -4.15 11.52
CA LEU A 66 -6.75 -3.07 10.53
C LEU A 66 -8.16 -2.82 10.01
N ARG A 67 -9.00 -3.86 9.88
CA ARG A 67 -10.42 -3.69 9.54
C ARG A 67 -11.19 -2.93 10.62
N ARG A 68 -10.97 -3.26 11.90
CA ARG A 68 -11.61 -2.57 13.03
C ARG A 68 -11.18 -1.11 13.09
N LEU A 69 -9.88 -0.85 12.98
CA LEU A 69 -9.34 0.50 12.91
C LEU A 69 -9.88 1.26 11.69
N GLY A 70 -10.02 0.59 10.55
CA GLY A 70 -10.65 1.17 9.35
C GLY A 70 -12.08 1.64 9.59
N VAL A 71 -12.89 0.86 10.30
CA VAL A 71 -14.25 1.26 10.69
C VAL A 71 -14.22 2.48 11.63
N GLU A 72 -13.33 2.49 12.62
CA GLU A 72 -13.15 3.61 13.56
C GLU A 72 -12.78 4.91 12.84
N LEU A 73 -11.87 4.85 11.87
CA LEU A 73 -11.38 6.01 11.12
C LEU A 73 -12.21 6.33 9.86
N GLY A 74 -13.22 5.53 9.53
CA GLY A 74 -14.00 5.68 8.29
C GLY A 74 -13.17 5.53 7.01
N VAL A 75 -12.16 4.66 7.01
CA VAL A 75 -11.28 4.39 5.86
C VAL A 75 -11.12 2.88 5.62
N SER A 76 -10.79 2.50 4.38
CA SER A 76 -10.38 1.13 4.09
C SER A 76 -8.86 1.03 4.02
N PHE A 77 -8.28 0.18 4.88
CA PHE A 77 -6.85 -0.19 4.84
C PHE A 77 -6.58 -1.27 3.79
N ILE A 78 -7.52 -2.21 3.63
CA ILE A 78 -7.37 -3.42 2.84
C ILE A 78 -8.31 -3.33 1.66
N ASP A 79 -7.79 -2.82 0.55
CA ASP A 79 -8.51 -2.73 -0.72
C ASP A 79 -7.55 -3.04 -1.87
N HIS A 80 -7.94 -4.00 -2.71
CA HIS A 80 -7.18 -4.42 -3.89
C HIS A 80 -7.65 -3.75 -5.17
N ALA A 81 -8.71 -2.93 -5.11
CA ALA A 81 -9.34 -2.32 -6.27
C ALA A 81 -8.67 -1.05 -6.81
N PRO A 82 -8.12 -0.14 -5.99
CA PRO A 82 -7.68 1.15 -6.50
C PRO A 82 -6.26 1.13 -7.10
N VAL A 83 -6.05 2.05 -8.05
CA VAL A 83 -4.74 2.49 -8.53
C VAL A 83 -4.44 3.85 -7.89
N TRP A 84 -3.25 3.99 -7.34
CA TRP A 84 -2.75 5.26 -6.82
C TRP A 84 -1.68 5.82 -7.75
N PHE A 85 -1.78 7.11 -8.10
CA PHE A 85 -0.81 7.77 -8.98
C PHE A 85 -0.66 9.24 -8.65
N ARG A 86 0.47 9.83 -9.05
CA ARG A 86 0.75 11.27 -8.92
C ARG A 86 0.13 12.03 -10.09
N GLN A 87 -0.62 13.08 -9.79
CA GLN A 87 -1.00 14.13 -10.73
C GLN A 87 -0.44 15.46 -10.20
N GLY A 88 0.70 15.88 -10.76
CA GLY A 88 1.53 16.90 -10.13
C GLY A 88 2.02 16.43 -8.77
N GLU A 89 1.78 17.23 -7.73
CA GLU A 89 2.14 16.90 -6.34
C GLU A 89 1.07 16.05 -5.63
N GLU A 90 -0.14 15.97 -6.18
CA GLU A 90 -1.25 15.27 -5.54
C GLU A 90 -1.24 13.77 -5.81
N ILE A 91 -1.72 12.99 -4.84
CA ILE A 91 -1.93 11.55 -4.98
C ILE A 91 -3.43 11.31 -5.20
N LEU A 92 -3.76 10.83 -6.39
CA LEU A 92 -5.11 10.41 -6.75
C LEU A 92 -5.29 8.92 -6.55
N THR A 93 -6.49 8.55 -6.13
CA THR A 93 -6.95 7.17 -5.99
C THR A 93 -8.10 6.98 -6.97
N VAL A 94 -7.96 6.07 -7.93
CA VAL A 94 -9.01 5.79 -8.94
C VAL A 94 -9.22 4.29 -9.08
N SER A 95 -10.35 3.89 -9.65
CA SER A 95 -10.57 2.50 -10.01
C SER A 95 -9.68 2.07 -11.20
N ARG A 96 -9.42 0.77 -11.36
CA ARG A 96 -8.67 0.26 -12.54
C ARG A 96 -9.33 0.63 -13.89
N PRO A 97 -10.67 0.55 -14.07
CA PRO A 97 -11.32 1.01 -15.29
C PRO A 97 -11.12 2.51 -15.54
N GLU A 98 -11.23 3.34 -14.50
CA GLU A 98 -11.00 4.77 -14.61
C GLU A 98 -9.55 5.10 -14.97
N PHE A 99 -8.58 4.44 -14.34
CA PHE A 99 -7.16 4.58 -14.71
C PHE A 99 -6.91 4.23 -16.19
N ARG A 100 -7.58 3.20 -16.71
CA ARG A 100 -7.53 2.84 -18.13
C ARG A 100 -8.11 3.93 -19.04
N GLN A 101 -9.24 4.51 -18.66
CA GLN A 101 -9.84 5.60 -19.43
C GLN A 101 -8.91 6.81 -19.50
N ARG A 102 -8.30 7.18 -18.35
CA ARG A 102 -7.30 8.26 -18.28
C ARG A 102 -6.04 7.95 -19.10
N ALA A 103 -5.64 6.68 -19.19
CA ALA A 103 -4.51 6.27 -20.04
C ALA A 103 -4.86 6.39 -21.53
N ALA A 104 -6.08 6.02 -21.91
CA ALA A 104 -6.57 6.13 -23.28
C ALA A 104 -6.76 7.58 -23.74
N SER A 105 -7.13 8.49 -22.82
CA SER A 105 -7.23 9.94 -23.11
C SER A 105 -5.88 10.66 -23.11
N GLY A 106 -4.80 9.99 -22.69
CA GLY A 106 -3.46 10.58 -22.55
C GLY A 106 -3.25 11.40 -21.28
N GLU A 107 -4.23 11.46 -20.37
CA GLU A 107 -4.10 12.15 -19.08
C GLU A 107 -3.07 11.47 -18.16
N VAL A 108 -2.99 10.14 -18.21
CA VAL A 108 -1.89 9.38 -17.62
C VAL A 108 -1.09 8.70 -18.71
N THR A 109 0.23 8.66 -18.53
CA THR A 109 1.17 8.09 -19.50
C THR A 109 2.02 7.01 -18.86
N SER A 110 2.82 6.32 -19.67
CA SER A 110 3.81 5.35 -19.20
C SER A 110 4.84 5.95 -18.23
N SER A 111 5.03 7.28 -18.26
CA SER A 111 5.92 8.03 -17.38
C SER A 111 5.26 8.46 -16.06
N THR A 112 3.92 8.43 -15.97
CA THR A 112 3.17 8.81 -14.75
C THR A 112 3.63 7.95 -13.57
N ARG A 113 3.96 8.61 -12.45
CA ARG A 113 4.37 7.90 -11.25
C ARG A 113 3.16 7.26 -10.57
N VAL A 114 3.27 5.96 -10.32
CA VAL A 114 2.25 5.14 -9.67
C VAL A 114 2.81 4.54 -8.40
N PHE A 115 1.92 4.23 -7.45
CA PHE A 115 2.30 3.55 -6.21
C PHE A 115 2.06 2.05 -6.33
N ASP A 116 3.08 1.26 -5.99
CA ASP A 116 3.05 -0.20 -6.02
C ASP A 116 3.07 -0.77 -4.60
N ALA A 117 1.88 -1.08 -4.08
CA ALA A 117 1.74 -1.70 -2.76
C ALA A 117 2.02 -3.22 -2.76
N SER A 118 2.43 -3.81 -3.88
CA SER A 118 2.74 -5.25 -3.98
C SER A 118 4.17 -5.62 -3.55
N LEU A 119 4.93 -4.66 -3.03
CA LEU A 119 6.30 -4.88 -2.54
C LEU A 119 6.32 -5.93 -1.43
N THR A 120 7.29 -6.84 -1.51
CA THR A 120 7.48 -7.93 -0.55
C THR A 120 8.79 -7.81 0.24
N ARG A 121 9.63 -6.81 -0.03
CA ARG A 121 10.93 -6.61 0.61
C ARG A 121 11.11 -5.18 1.11
N VAL A 122 11.58 -5.04 2.34
CA VAL A 122 11.92 -3.73 2.93
C VAL A 122 13.04 -3.02 2.15
N SER A 123 13.98 -3.77 1.58
CA SER A 123 15.04 -3.21 0.72
C SER A 123 14.49 -2.52 -0.53
N ASP A 124 13.41 -3.06 -1.10
CA ASP A 124 12.75 -2.49 -2.28
C ASP A 124 12.05 -1.18 -1.93
N LEU A 125 11.35 -1.15 -0.79
CA LEU A 125 10.77 0.06 -0.24
C LEU A 125 11.84 1.15 -0.05
N ARG A 126 12.95 0.82 0.63
CA ARG A 126 14.08 1.75 0.88
C ARG A 126 14.73 2.25 -0.41
N SER A 127 14.71 1.45 -1.47
CA SER A 127 15.21 1.83 -2.80
C SER A 127 14.22 2.67 -3.61
N GLY A 128 13.13 3.14 -2.99
CA GLY A 128 12.11 3.97 -3.65
C GLY A 128 11.18 3.20 -4.58
N LYS A 129 11.10 1.86 -4.47
CA LYS A 129 10.25 1.08 -5.38
C LYS A 129 8.75 1.23 -5.16
N LEU A 130 8.36 1.89 -4.07
CA LEU A 130 6.96 2.19 -3.75
C LEU A 130 6.35 3.14 -4.78
N GLU A 131 7.07 4.17 -5.23
CA GLU A 131 6.58 5.16 -6.20
C GLU A 131 7.50 5.18 -7.43
N ARG A 132 7.00 4.73 -8.59
CA ARG A 132 7.81 4.62 -9.82
C ARG A 132 6.98 4.88 -11.07
N PRO A 133 7.60 5.20 -12.22
CA PRO A 133 6.87 5.34 -13.49
C PRO A 133 6.05 4.09 -13.81
N ALA A 134 4.83 4.26 -14.31
CA ALA A 134 3.90 3.17 -14.63
C ALA A 134 4.55 2.08 -15.48
N ALA A 135 5.35 2.47 -16.48
CA ALA A 135 6.12 1.57 -17.35
C ALA A 135 7.02 0.57 -16.61
N ARG A 136 7.52 0.93 -15.43
CA ARG A 136 8.45 0.12 -14.60
C ARG A 136 7.73 -0.70 -13.54
N THR A 137 6.40 -0.74 -13.58
CA THR A 137 5.55 -1.49 -12.64
C THR A 137 4.61 -2.38 -13.42
N TRP A 138 3.79 -3.18 -12.71
CA TRP A 138 2.75 -3.98 -13.35
C TRP A 138 1.72 -3.14 -14.13
N HIS A 139 1.54 -1.86 -13.78
CA HIS A 139 0.64 -0.94 -14.49
C HIS A 139 1.02 -0.76 -15.97
N GLY A 140 2.32 -0.68 -16.27
CA GLY A 140 2.85 -0.62 -17.64
C GLY A 140 2.34 -1.79 -18.48
N LYS A 141 2.46 -3.01 -17.93
CA LYS A 141 1.96 -4.23 -18.58
C LYS A 141 0.44 -4.23 -18.73
N ALA A 142 -0.29 -3.68 -17.75
CA ALA A 142 -1.75 -3.77 -17.67
C ALA A 142 -2.50 -2.70 -18.49
N PHE A 143 -1.88 -1.53 -18.72
CA PHE A 143 -2.59 -0.37 -19.28
C PHE A 143 -1.91 0.30 -20.48
N PHE A 144 -0.61 0.05 -20.74
CA PHE A 144 0.16 0.80 -21.74
C PHE A 144 0.81 -0.04 -22.85
N ARG A 145 0.58 -1.37 -22.87
CA ARG A 145 1.22 -2.29 -23.84
C ARG A 145 0.75 -2.15 -25.29
N GLU A 146 -0.32 -1.41 -25.55
CA GLU A 146 -0.87 -1.21 -26.90
C GLU A 146 -0.40 0.09 -27.57
N GLN A 147 0.45 0.90 -26.91
CA GLN A 147 0.92 2.20 -27.44
C GLN A 147 2.38 2.20 -27.93
N VAL A 148 3.05 1.04 -27.98
CA VAL A 148 4.45 0.90 -28.46
C VAL A 148 4.49 0.20 -29.82
N GLY A 149 3.55 0.54 -30.70
CA GLY A 149 3.47 0.05 -32.07
C GLY A 149 2.94 1.12 -32.99
N GLY A 150 3.80 2.07 -33.34
CA GLY A 150 3.58 3.15 -34.30
C GLY A 150 4.91 3.65 -34.82
#